data_AF-A0A7V4S289-F1
#
_entry.id   AF-A0A7V4S289-F1
#
_cell.length_a   1.000
_cell.length_b   1.000
_cell.length_c   1.000
_cell.angle_alpha   90.00
_cell.angle_beta   90.00
_cell.angle_gamma   90.00
#
_symmetry.space_group_name_H-M   'P 1'
#
loop_
_entity.id
_entity.type
_entity.pdbx_description
1 polymer ?
#
loop_
_entity_poly.entity_id
_entity_poly.type
_entity_poly.pdbx_seq_one_letter_code
_entity_poly.pdbx_strand_id
1 'polypeptide(L)' 'MNSFKTFVLMLVLILVFMWVGQAIGGKEGMITAFVFACAMNFFTYWFSDKIVLAIYRARPVTEKEAPNLYSIVANVSQQA' A
#
# COMPACT_ATOMS: atom_id res chain seq x y z
N MET A 1 12.32 12.65 -10.18
CA MET A 1 13.60 12.68 -9.43
C MET A 1 13.33 13.00 -7.95
N ASN A 2 12.64 12.09 -7.26
CA ASN A 2 12.33 12.22 -5.82
C ASN A 2 12.65 10.93 -5.04
N SER A 3 13.15 9.90 -5.73
CA SER A 3 13.37 8.55 -5.19
C SER A 3 14.35 8.56 -4.02
N PHE A 4 15.35 9.45 -4.02
CA PHE A 4 16.27 9.58 -2.88
C PHE A 4 15.58 10.11 -1.62
N LYS A 5 14.74 11.15 -1.75
CA LYS A 5 13.97 11.69 -0.62
C LYS A 5 12.97 10.67 -0.10
N THR A 6 12.31 9.93 -1.00
CA THR A 6 11.42 8.83 -0.64
C THR A 6 12.18 7.71 0.08
N PHE A 7 13.37 7.34 -0.40
CA PHE A 7 14.20 6.32 0.22
C PHE A 7 14.62 6.73 1.64
N VAL A 8 15.07 7.97 1.83
CA VAL A 8 15.42 8.49 3.17
C VAL A 8 14.19 8.49 4.09
N LEU A 9 13.03 8.94 3.60
CA LEU A 9 11.79 8.93 4.40
C LEU A 9 11.40 7.52 4.83
N MET A 10 11.47 6.55 3.90
CA MET A 10 11.17 5.15 4.18
C MET A 10 12.16 4.54 5.15
N LEU A 11 13.46 4.83 5.00
CA LEU A 11 14.50 4.35 5.90
C LEU A 11 14.29 4.89 7.32
N VAL A 12 14.00 6.19 7.47
CA VAL A 12 13.66 6.81 8.77
C VAL A 12 12.41 6.17 9.36
N LEU A 13 11.36 5.96 8.56
CA LEU A 13 10.12 5.33 9.02
C LEU A 13 10.38 3.92 9.56
N ILE A 14 11.19 3.12 8.86
CA ILE A 14 11.60 1.77 9.29
C ILE A 14 12.36 1.82 10.62
N LEU A 15 13.30 2.77 10.77
CA LEU A 15 14.05 2.96 12.03
C LEU A 15 13.10 3.31 13.20
N VAL A 16 12.13 4.20 12.98
CA VAL A 16 11.14 4.58 14.00
C VAL A 16 10.30 3.36 14.42
N PHE A 17 9.82 2.56 13.47
CA PHE A 17 9.07 1.34 13.78
C PHE A 17 9.89 0.33 14.59
N MET A 18 11.16 0.12 14.23
CA MET A 18 12.05 -0.77 14.97
C MET A 18 12.31 -0.26 16.40
N TRP A 19 12.51 1.06 16.56
CA TRP A 19 12.74 1.67 17.87
C TRP A 19 11.51 1.53 18.78
N VAL A 20 10.31 1.77 18.25
CA VAL A 20 9.05 1.56 18.98
C VAL A 20 8.85 0.08 19.33
N GLY A 21 9.12 -0.84 18.40
CA GLY A 21 9.02 -2.28 18.66
C GLY A 21 9.99 -2.76 19.75
N GLN A 22 11.21 -2.24 19.75
CA GLN A 22 12.20 -2.50 20.81
C GLN A 22 11.75 -1.92 22.16
N ALA A 23 11.20 -0.71 22.19
CA ALA A 23 10.75 -0.05 23.42
C ALA A 23 9.58 -0.79 24.09
N ILE A 24 8.68 -1.40 23.29
CA ILE A 24 7.48 -2.07 23.81
C ILE A 24 7.76 -3.51 24.26
N GLY A 25 8.63 -4.26 23.57
CA GLY A 25 8.80 -5.70 23.81
C GLY A 25 10.23 -6.22 23.75
N GLY A 26 11.23 -5.34 23.76
CA GLY A 26 12.64 -5.73 23.66
C GLY A 26 12.96 -6.49 22.37
N LYS A 27 13.81 -7.51 22.46
CA LYS A 27 14.27 -8.30 21.30
C LYS A 27 13.14 -9.14 20.66
N GLU A 28 12.28 -9.71 21.49
CA GLU A 28 11.10 -10.48 21.05
C GLU A 28 10.03 -9.59 20.43
N GLY A 29 9.83 -8.38 20.97
CA GLY A 29 8.95 -7.36 20.40
C GLY A 29 9.39 -6.91 19.02
N MET A 30 10.71 -6.76 18.80
CA MET A 30 11.26 -6.42 17.48
C MET A 30 11.02 -7.53 16.45
N ILE A 31 11.23 -8.80 16.80
CA ILE A 31 10.98 -9.94 15.90
C ILE A 31 9.48 -10.04 15.58
N THR A 32 8.62 -9.91 16.59
CA THR A 32 7.17 -9.95 16.41
C THR A 32 6.66 -8.79 15.54
N ALA A 33 7.15 -7.58 15.78
CA ALA A 33 6.84 -6.39 14.98
C ALA A 33 7.34 -6.53 13.54
N PHE A 34 8.51 -7.14 13.33
CA PHE A 34 9.04 -7.42 11.99
C PHE A 34 8.18 -8.44 11.24
N VAL A 35 7.82 -9.55 11.88
CA VAL A 35 6.91 -10.56 11.29
C VAL A 35 5.55 -9.94 10.98
N PHE A 36 5.00 -9.13 11.89
CA PHE A 36 3.75 -8.42 11.66
C PHE A 36 3.86 -7.42 10.51
N ALA A 37 4.96 -6.67 10.43
CA ALA A 37 5.21 -5.74 9.33
C ALA A 37 5.32 -6.48 7.99
N CYS A 38 6.02 -7.61 7.93
CA CYS A 38 6.07 -8.47 6.75
C CYS A 38 4.69 -9.00 6.36
N ALA A 39 3.92 -9.50 7.33
CA ALA A 39 2.56 -9.98 7.09
C ALA A 39 1.65 -8.86 6.58
N MET A 40 1.73 -7.68 7.18
CA MET A 40 0.98 -6.50 6.75
C MET A 40 1.40 -6.06 5.34
N ASN A 41 2.70 -6.12 5.01
CA ASN A 41 3.18 -5.78 3.68
C ASN A 41 2.69 -6.79 2.63
N PHE A 42 2.73 -8.09 2.94
CA PHE A 42 2.17 -9.15 2.10
C PHE A 42 0.67 -8.98 1.90
N PHE A 43 -0.07 -8.74 2.98
CA PHE A 43 -1.52 -8.55 2.93
C PHE A 43 -1.88 -7.29 2.14
N THR A 44 -1.13 -6.21 2.35
CA THR A 44 -1.31 -4.96 1.60
C THR A 44 -0.98 -5.14 0.13
N TYR A 45 0.02 -5.93 -0.24
CA TYR A 45 0.35 -6.20 -1.64
C TYR A 45 -0.73 -7.04 -2.33
N TRP A 46 -1.22 -8.09 -1.66
CA TRP A 46 -2.21 -9.00 -2.24
C TRP A 46 -3.62 -8.42 -2.29
N PHE A 47 -4.01 -7.63 -1.28
CA PHE A 47 -5.32 -6.97 -1.19
C PHE A 47 -5.25 -5.48 -1.52
N SER A 48 -4.17 -5.02 -2.17
CA SER A 48 -3.95 -3.61 -2.50
C SER A 48 -5.13 -3.02 -3.27
N ASP A 49 -5.66 -3.79 -4.23
CA ASP A 49 -6.81 -3.45 -5.04
C ASP A 49 -8.05 -3.13 -4.19
N LYS A 50 -8.40 -4.02 -3.25
CA LYS A 50 -9.58 -3.82 -2.40
C LYS A 50 -9.37 -2.72 -1.37
N ILE A 51 -8.17 -2.65 -0.78
CA ILE A 51 -7.84 -1.65 0.23
C ILE A 51 -7.90 -0.25 -0.40
N VAL A 52 -7.30 -0.07 -1.57
CA VAL A 52 -7.30 1.24 -2.24
C VAL A 52 -8.71 1.65 -2.65
N LEU A 53 -9.50 0.73 -3.21
CA LEU A 53 -10.90 0.99 -3.57
C LEU A 53 -11.74 1.35 -2.33
N ALA A 54 -11.52 0.66 -1.21
CA ALA A 54 -12.21 0.95 0.05
C ALA A 54 -11.83 2.32 0.65
N ILE A 55 -10.54 2.68 0.63
CA ILE A 55 -10.04 3.98 1.12
C ILE A 55 -10.66 5.13 0.30
N TYR A 56 -10.70 5.00 -1.03
CA TYR A 56 -11.33 6.00 -1.90
C TYR A 56 -12.86 5.92 -1.92
N ARG A 57 -13.46 4.96 -1.21
CA ARG A 57 -14.91 4.66 -1.26
C ARG A 57 -15.41 4.55 -2.70
N ALA A 58 -14.60 3.91 -3.54
CA ALA A 58 -14.88 3.76 -4.95
C ALA A 58 -16.23 3.05 -5.13
N ARG A 59 -17.06 3.62 -5.99
CA ARG A 59 -18.33 3.01 -6.38
C ARG A 59 -18.17 2.39 -7.77
N PRO A 60 -18.71 1.18 -8.00
CA PRO A 60 -18.75 0.62 -9.34
C PRO A 60 -19.56 1.56 -10.23
N VAL A 61 -18.95 2.04 -11.31
CA VAL A 61 -19.61 2.90 -12.30
C VAL A 61 -20.02 2.04 -13.49
N THR A 62 -21.19 2.31 -14.04
CA THR A 62 -21.65 1.63 -15.26
C THR A 62 -21.26 2.42 -16.50
N GLU A 63 -21.15 1.74 -17.65
CA GLU A 63 -20.79 2.37 -18.94
C GLU A 63 -21.72 3.53 -19.31
N LYS A 64 -22.99 3.46 -18.89
CA LYS A 64 -24.00 4.51 -19.12
C LYS A 64 -23.76 5.78 -18.30
N GLU A 65 -23.12 5.66 -17.13
CA GLU A 65 -22.88 6.78 -16.22
C GLU A 65 -21.59 7.54 -16.56
N ALA A 66 -20.57 6.84 -17.08
CA ALA A 66 -19.29 7.44 -17.43
C ALA A 66 -18.65 6.79 -18.68
N PRO A 67 -19.23 6.99 -19.88
CA PRO A 67 -18.77 6.34 -21.11
C PRO A 67 -17.32 6.72 -21.48
N ASN A 68 -16.91 7.96 -21.21
CA ASN A 68 -15.54 8.41 -21.43
C ASN A 68 -14.54 7.66 -20.54
N LEU A 69 -14.85 7.44 -19.26
CA LEU A 69 -13.97 6.72 -18.34
C LEU A 69 -13.84 5.25 -18.76
N TYR A 70 -14.95 4.65 -19.19
CA TYR A 70 -14.98 3.28 -19.70
C TYR A 70 -14.12 3.12 -20.96
N SER A 71 -14.20 4.07 -21.90
CA SER A 71 -13.39 4.05 -23.13
C SER A 71 -11.88 4.18 -22.87
N ILE A 72 -11.48 4.97 -21.88
CA ILE A 72 -10.06 5.14 -21.52
C ILE A 72 -9.51 3.84 -20.94
N VAL A 73 -10.23 3.23 -19.99
CA VAL A 73 -9.82 1.95 -19.37
C VAL A 73 -9.79 0.84 -20.42
N ALA A 74 -10.78 0.78 -21.31
CA ALA A 74 -10.83 -0.20 -22.40
C ALA A 74 -9.60 -0.12 -23.30
N ASN A 75 -9.22 1.09 -23.73
CA ASN A 75 -8.03 1.30 -24.56
C ASN A 75 -6.73 0.88 -23.86
N VAL A 76 -6.59 1.16 -22.55
CA VAL A 76 -5.40 0.76 -21.77
C VAL A 76 -5.36 -0.75 -21.60
N SER A 77 -6.49 -1.39 -21.30
CA SER A 77 -6.56 -2.85 -21.15
C SER A 77 -6.30 -3.62 -22.44
N GLN A 78 -6.53 -2.98 -23.60
CA GLN A 78 -6.29 -3.58 -24.91
C GLN A 78 -4.84 -3.45 -25.38
N GLN A 79 -4.05 -2.57 -24.74
CA GLN A 79 -2.62 -2.36 -25.02
C GLN A 79 -1.69 -3.07 -24.02
N ALA A 80 -2.24 -3.68 -22.97
CA ALA A 80 -1.52 -4.45 -21.95
C ALA A 80 -1.48 -5.94 -22.30
#